data_AF-A0A3D3JTA6-F1
#
_entry.id   AF-A0A3D3JTA6-F1
#
_cell.length_a   1.000
_cell.length_b   1.000
_cell.length_c   1.000
_cell.angle_alpha   90.00
_cell.angle_beta   90.00
_cell.angle_gamma   90.00
#
_symmetry.space_group_name_H-M   'P 1'
#
loop_
_entity.id
_entity.type
_entity.pdbx_description
1 polymer ?
#
loop_
_entity_poly.entity_id
_entity_poly.type
_entity_poly.pdbx_seq_one_letter_code
_entity_poly.pdbx_strand_id
1 'polypeptide(L)'
;MPPALVLVAILLYGRTLGFEFTNWDDQSYILGNPYLRSFSVDNIKALLTPGSVRGELLYIPVTYLTHFVESLTFGLRPWVLHGTNTLLHAVNGVLVFFLVQGWSRCRVTALLVALAFIVHPLQTEPVAWAMGRKEVLSTAFALATLLLYRRARNDDARRCYLLAIVTFALGTLAKPTIIVLPLLLLLEMLWEPRRVGRPQVLWLIPFVIIAIAVYWLNSLVGDGGRMSLFQAVYLPAILNDWLLRVGLVSAPSPLYALDTTLNPNRLVVWQLLPALCLAAIVALAVRQRWRCLWFGAGFCAIAAIPAMTVVLAVDRQFVTADRYGYFPLIGVFF
;
A
#
# COMPACT_ATOMS: atom_id res chain seq x y z
N MET A 1 -15.17 -4.25 -18.47
CA MET A 1 -15.17 -5.63 -17.93
C MET A 1 -13.77 -5.98 -17.44
N PRO A 2 -13.58 -6.91 -16.48
CA PRO A 2 -12.28 -7.28 -15.94
C PRO A 2 -11.19 -7.63 -16.97
N PRO A 3 -11.48 -8.32 -18.10
CA PRO A 3 -10.45 -8.59 -19.12
C PRO A 3 -9.85 -7.33 -19.75
N ALA A 4 -10.65 -6.26 -19.90
CA ALA A 4 -10.16 -5.00 -20.44
C ALA A 4 -9.18 -4.30 -19.49
N LEU A 5 -9.39 -4.40 -18.17
CA LEU A 5 -8.48 -3.85 -17.16
C LEU A 5 -7.12 -4.57 -17.20
N VAL A 6 -7.15 -5.91 -17.32
CA VAL A 6 -5.94 -6.72 -17.46
C VAL A 6 -5.19 -6.36 -18.73
N LEU A 7 -5.89 -6.23 -19.86
CA LEU A 7 -5.27 -5.84 -21.13
C LEU A 7 -4.62 -4.46 -21.05
N VAL A 8 -5.29 -3.46 -20.47
CA VAL A 8 -4.75 -2.11 -20.31
C VAL A 8 -3.49 -2.12 -19.43
N ALA A 9 -3.51 -2.84 -18.30
CA ALA A 9 -2.35 -2.95 -17.43
C ALA A 9 -1.16 -3.61 -18.15
N ILE A 10 -1.38 -4.69 -18.90
CA ILE A 10 -0.33 -5.38 -19.66
C ILE A 10 0.22 -4.48 -20.78
N LEU A 11 -0.63 -3.75 -21.50
CA LEU A 11 -0.18 -2.87 -22.58
C LEU A 11 0.66 -1.69 -22.07
N LEU A 12 0.29 -1.11 -20.93
CA LEU A 12 1.02 0.01 -20.33
C LEU A 12 2.35 -0.43 -19.72
N TYR A 13 2.33 -1.50 -18.92
CA TYR A 13 3.49 -1.92 -18.15
C TYR A 13 4.27 -3.07 -18.79
N GLY A 14 3.85 -3.59 -19.94
CA GLY A 14 4.58 -4.64 -20.67
C GLY A 14 6.00 -4.23 -21.07
N ARG A 15 6.25 -2.93 -21.25
CA ARG A 15 7.62 -2.43 -21.48
C ARG A 15 8.56 -2.67 -20.30
N THR A 16 8.04 -2.83 -19.07
CA THR A 16 8.84 -3.10 -17.87
C THR A 16 9.55 -4.45 -17.92
N LEU A 17 9.08 -5.39 -18.76
CA LEU A 17 9.75 -6.67 -18.99
C LEU A 17 11.17 -6.49 -19.58
N GLY A 18 11.43 -5.38 -20.28
CA GLY A 18 12.75 -5.06 -20.83
C GLY A 18 13.62 -4.21 -19.90
N PHE A 19 13.18 -3.93 -18.67
CA PHE A 19 13.95 -3.14 -17.72
C PHE A 19 14.96 -4.03 -16.96
N GLU A 20 16.04 -3.39 -16.53
CA GLU A 20 17.09 -4.00 -15.70
C GLU A 20 16.92 -3.65 -14.23
N PHE A 21 17.64 -4.36 -13.35
CA PHE A 21 17.66 -4.03 -11.93
C PHE A 21 18.24 -2.63 -11.68
N THR A 22 17.71 -1.95 -10.67
CA THR A 22 18.22 -0.66 -10.21
C THR A 22 19.42 -0.84 -9.26
N ASN A 23 20.28 0.17 -9.14
CA ASN A 23 21.44 0.13 -8.23
C ASN A 23 21.13 0.55 -6.77
N TRP A 24 19.86 0.45 -6.37
CA TRP A 24 19.35 0.88 -5.07
C TRP A 24 19.03 -0.37 -4.22
N ASP A 25 17.80 -0.48 -3.74
CA ASP A 25 17.30 -1.61 -2.96
C ASP A 25 17.45 -2.96 -3.67
N ASP A 26 17.34 -3.04 -5.00
CA ASP A 26 17.43 -4.32 -5.72
C ASP A 26 18.80 -4.99 -5.48
N GLN A 27 19.86 -4.20 -5.29
CA GLN A 27 21.19 -4.71 -4.97
C GLN A 27 21.25 -5.37 -3.60
N SER A 28 20.61 -4.80 -2.58
CA SER A 28 20.65 -5.34 -1.22
C SER A 28 19.66 -6.48 -1.01
N TYR A 29 18.42 -6.30 -1.47
CA TYR A 29 17.32 -7.22 -1.15
C TYR A 29 17.16 -8.38 -2.12
N ILE A 30 17.61 -8.23 -3.37
CA ILE A 30 17.49 -9.25 -4.43
C ILE A 30 18.87 -9.82 -4.79
N LEU A 31 19.72 -8.99 -5.39
CA LEU A 31 20.97 -9.47 -6.00
C LEU A 31 22.01 -9.88 -4.95
N GLY A 32 22.14 -9.09 -3.89
CA GLY A 32 23.05 -9.33 -2.77
C GLY A 32 22.51 -10.29 -1.72
N ASN A 33 21.27 -10.76 -1.84
CA ASN A 33 20.63 -11.63 -0.86
C ASN A 33 21.07 -13.09 -1.07
N PRO A 34 21.90 -13.66 -0.18
CA PRO A 34 22.42 -15.02 -0.34
C PRO A 34 21.32 -16.08 -0.21
N TYR A 35 20.25 -15.78 0.52
CA TYR A 35 19.18 -16.73 0.81
C TYR A 35 18.28 -16.99 -0.40
N LEU A 36 18.38 -16.20 -1.48
CA LEU A 36 17.65 -16.41 -2.73
C LEU A 36 18.37 -17.35 -3.71
N ARG A 37 19.58 -17.81 -3.40
CA ARG A 37 20.45 -18.49 -4.38
C ARG A 37 20.21 -19.99 -4.50
N SER A 38 19.69 -20.64 -3.46
CA SER A 38 19.47 -22.08 -3.45
C SER A 38 18.39 -22.48 -2.47
N PHE A 39 17.79 -23.65 -2.71
CA PHE A 39 16.83 -24.20 -1.77
C PHE A 39 17.55 -24.79 -0.56
N SER A 40 17.27 -24.22 0.63
CA SER A 40 17.68 -24.77 1.92
C SER A 40 16.66 -24.36 2.97
N VAL A 41 16.40 -25.25 3.93
CA VAL A 41 15.55 -24.93 5.09
C VAL A 41 16.13 -23.73 5.87
N ASP A 42 17.45 -23.62 5.93
CA ASP A 42 18.11 -22.50 6.62
C ASP A 42 17.93 -21.18 5.86
N ASN A 43 17.92 -21.21 4.53
CA ASN A 43 17.61 -20.03 3.72
C ASN A 43 16.17 -19.56 3.96
N ILE A 44 15.21 -20.49 4.00
CA ILE A 44 13.81 -20.15 4.29
C ILE A 44 13.68 -19.57 5.70
N LYS A 45 14.33 -20.18 6.70
CA LYS A 45 14.36 -19.65 8.08
C LYS A 45 14.99 -18.28 8.16
N ALA A 46 16.06 -18.02 7.42
CA ALA A 46 16.70 -16.71 7.37
C ALA A 46 15.77 -15.66 6.75
N LEU A 47 15.05 -15.97 5.67
CA LEU A 47 14.05 -15.07 5.08
C LEU A 47 12.85 -14.79 6.00
N LEU A 48 12.58 -15.67 6.97
CA LEU A 48 11.54 -15.56 7.99
C LEU A 48 12.05 -14.99 9.32
N THR A 49 13.32 -14.62 9.42
CA THR A 49 13.91 -14.10 10.66
C THR A 49 14.15 -12.60 10.51
N PRO A 50 13.52 -11.74 11.35
CA PRO A 50 13.72 -10.29 11.31
C PRO A 50 15.20 -9.89 11.41
N GLY A 51 15.69 -9.03 10.52
CA GLY A 51 17.05 -8.49 10.53
C GLY A 51 18.11 -9.41 9.92
N SER A 52 17.70 -10.56 9.35
CA SER A 52 18.65 -11.52 8.78
C SER A 52 19.12 -11.13 7.37
N VAL A 53 18.33 -10.35 6.63
CA VAL A 53 18.70 -9.86 5.31
C VAL A 53 19.59 -8.63 5.46
N ARG A 54 20.69 -8.58 4.71
CA ARG A 54 21.66 -7.48 4.81
C ARG A 54 21.00 -6.15 4.40
N GLY A 55 21.12 -5.15 5.25
CA GLY A 55 20.56 -3.81 4.99
C GLY A 55 19.03 -3.76 5.11
N GLU A 56 18.42 -4.73 5.80
CA GLU A 56 16.98 -4.79 5.99
C GLU A 56 16.47 -3.63 6.84
N LEU A 57 15.63 -2.80 6.23
CA LEU A 57 14.96 -1.65 6.85
C LEU A 57 13.51 -1.99 7.23
N LEU A 58 12.93 -3.02 6.63
CA LEU A 58 11.57 -3.48 6.85
C LEU A 58 11.55 -5.01 6.86
N TYR A 59 10.86 -5.58 7.84
CA TYR A 59 10.60 -7.02 7.88
C TYR A 59 9.47 -7.37 6.91
N ILE A 60 9.84 -7.86 5.72
CA ILE A 60 8.92 -8.17 4.60
C ILE A 60 9.06 -9.62 4.06
N PRO A 61 8.94 -10.63 4.94
CA PRO A 61 9.25 -12.03 4.60
C PRO A 61 8.43 -12.58 3.43
N VAL A 62 7.15 -12.19 3.29
CA VAL A 62 6.31 -12.69 2.19
C VAL A 62 6.82 -12.19 0.84
N THR A 63 7.31 -10.95 0.78
CA THR A 63 7.95 -10.40 -0.42
C THR A 63 9.19 -11.21 -0.78
N TYR A 64 10.08 -11.48 0.19
CA TYR A 64 11.27 -12.29 -0.06
C TYR A 64 10.93 -13.71 -0.50
N LEU A 65 9.91 -14.34 0.10
CA LEU A 65 9.48 -15.67 -0.29
C LEU A 65 8.97 -15.70 -1.74
N THR A 66 8.31 -14.65 -2.23
CA THR A 66 7.95 -14.58 -3.66
C THR A 66 9.20 -14.52 -4.55
N HIS A 67 10.20 -13.71 -4.19
CA HIS A 67 11.47 -13.66 -4.93
C HIS A 67 12.26 -14.96 -4.83
N PHE A 68 12.20 -15.67 -3.70
CA PHE A 68 12.82 -16.96 -3.50
C PHE A 68 12.21 -18.02 -4.42
N VAL A 69 10.88 -18.08 -4.50
CA VAL A 69 10.20 -19.02 -5.42
C VAL A 69 10.54 -18.70 -6.88
N GLU A 70 10.56 -17.41 -7.25
CA GLU A 70 10.94 -16.96 -8.59
C GLU A 70 12.40 -17.30 -8.90
N SER A 71 13.31 -17.09 -7.95
CA SER A 71 14.75 -17.33 -8.14
C SER A 71 15.08 -18.81 -8.31
N LEU A 72 14.40 -19.69 -7.58
CA LEU A 72 14.56 -21.14 -7.73
C LEU A 72 14.06 -21.66 -9.09
N THR A 73 13.01 -21.03 -9.63
CA THR A 73 12.35 -21.50 -10.85
C THR A 73 12.99 -20.91 -12.11
N PHE A 74 13.34 -19.63 -12.07
CA PHE A 74 13.77 -18.87 -13.26
C PHE A 74 15.15 -18.22 -13.12
N GLY A 75 15.77 -18.31 -11.94
CA GLY A 75 16.90 -17.47 -11.56
C GLY A 75 16.48 -16.03 -11.28
N LEU A 76 17.46 -15.19 -10.92
CA LEU A 76 17.26 -13.75 -10.70
C LEU A 76 17.27 -13.00 -12.04
N ARG A 77 16.24 -13.22 -12.86
CA ARG A 77 16.06 -12.54 -14.15
C ARG A 77 15.14 -11.31 -13.98
N PRO A 78 15.57 -10.09 -14.35
CA PRO A 78 14.78 -8.87 -14.16
C PRO A 78 13.37 -8.98 -14.74
N TRP A 79 13.26 -9.47 -15.97
CA TRP A 79 11.98 -9.58 -16.68
C TRP A 79 10.95 -10.45 -15.93
N VAL A 80 11.37 -11.45 -15.16
CA VAL A 80 10.45 -12.29 -14.38
C VAL A 80 9.84 -11.47 -13.25
N LEU A 81 10.67 -10.74 -12.51
CA LEU A 81 10.24 -9.96 -11.36
C LEU A 81 9.32 -8.81 -11.79
N HIS A 82 9.71 -8.07 -12.84
CA HIS A 82 8.88 -7.03 -13.46
C HIS A 82 7.58 -7.58 -14.05
N GLY A 83 7.64 -8.74 -14.70
CA GLY A 83 6.48 -9.44 -15.26
C GLY A 83 5.45 -9.76 -14.17
N THR A 84 5.88 -10.36 -13.06
CA THR A 84 4.96 -10.64 -11.95
C THR A 84 4.45 -9.36 -11.29
N ASN A 85 5.24 -8.26 -11.22
CA ASN A 85 4.73 -6.96 -10.73
C ASN A 85 3.60 -6.43 -11.62
N THR A 86 3.79 -6.51 -12.95
CA THR A 86 2.77 -6.13 -13.93
C THR A 86 1.51 -6.98 -13.79
N LEU A 87 1.64 -8.30 -13.60
CA LEU A 87 0.51 -9.19 -13.37
C LEU A 87 -0.22 -8.88 -12.06
N LEU A 88 0.51 -8.63 -10.97
CA LEU A 88 -0.09 -8.22 -9.70
C LEU A 88 -0.80 -6.86 -9.81
N HIS A 89 -0.27 -5.93 -10.60
CA HIS A 89 -0.93 -4.65 -10.86
C HIS A 89 -2.25 -4.83 -11.63
N ALA A 90 -2.26 -5.71 -12.63
CA ALA A 90 -3.50 -6.08 -13.34
C ALA A 90 -4.53 -6.71 -12.39
N VAL A 91 -4.10 -7.63 -11.51
CA VAL A 91 -4.95 -8.22 -10.47
C VAL A 91 -5.49 -7.14 -9.53
N ASN A 92 -4.66 -6.21 -9.09
CA ASN A 92 -5.08 -5.08 -8.26
C ASN A 92 -6.16 -4.25 -8.93
N GLY A 93 -6.02 -3.92 -10.22
CA GLY A 93 -7.07 -3.20 -10.96
C GLY A 93 -8.40 -3.94 -11.01
N VAL A 94 -8.38 -5.27 -11.17
CA VAL A 94 -9.59 -6.11 -11.10
C VAL A 94 -10.19 -6.14 -9.69
N LEU A 95 -9.36 -6.24 -8.65
CA LEU A 95 -9.81 -6.20 -7.26
C LEU A 95 -10.42 -4.82 -6.91
N VAL A 96 -9.81 -3.72 -7.35
CA VAL A 96 -10.36 -2.35 -7.24
C VAL A 96 -11.72 -2.27 -7.91
N PHE A 97 -11.87 -2.81 -9.11
CA PHE A 97 -13.16 -2.84 -9.81
C PHE A 97 -14.24 -3.52 -8.95
N PHE A 98 -13.99 -4.72 -8.40
CA PHE A 98 -14.98 -5.40 -7.57
C PHE A 98 -15.24 -4.68 -6.25
N LEU A 99 -14.22 -4.07 -5.66
CA LEU A 99 -14.34 -3.34 -4.40
C LEU A 99 -15.25 -2.13 -4.56
N VAL A 100 -14.97 -1.30 -5.58
CA VAL A 100 -15.74 -0.10 -5.92
C VAL A 100 -17.13 -0.46 -6.43
N GLN A 101 -17.28 -1.58 -7.15
CA GLN A 101 -18.58 -2.06 -7.59
C GLN A 101 -19.48 -2.34 -6.40
N GLY A 102 -18.96 -2.91 -5.31
CA GLY A 102 -19.79 -3.11 -4.13
C GLY A 102 -20.04 -1.82 -3.33
N TRP A 103 -19.12 -0.85 -3.31
CA TRP A 103 -19.33 0.45 -2.65
C TRP A 103 -20.35 1.34 -3.38
N SER A 104 -20.15 1.55 -4.68
CA SER A 104 -20.98 2.44 -5.51
C SER A 104 -22.25 1.77 -6.02
N ARG A 105 -22.26 0.43 -6.09
CA ARG A 105 -23.28 -0.38 -6.80
C ARG A 105 -23.42 -0.01 -8.28
N CYS A 106 -22.44 0.68 -8.85
CA CYS A 106 -22.42 1.14 -10.23
C CYS A 106 -21.22 0.54 -10.97
N ARG A 107 -21.49 -0.25 -12.01
CA ARG A 107 -20.44 -0.88 -12.83
C ARG A 107 -19.58 0.14 -13.58
N VAL A 108 -20.18 1.25 -14.03
CA VAL A 108 -19.47 2.30 -14.76
C VAL A 108 -18.50 3.02 -13.82
N THR A 109 -18.95 3.44 -12.64
CA THR A 109 -18.08 4.04 -11.62
C THR A 109 -16.93 3.11 -11.27
N ALA A 110 -17.21 1.82 -11.00
CA ALA A 110 -16.17 0.84 -10.73
C ALA A 110 -15.14 0.69 -11.86
N LEU A 111 -15.60 0.72 -13.11
CA LEU A 111 -14.71 0.65 -14.27
C LEU A 111 -13.84 1.91 -14.39
N LEU A 112 -14.43 3.10 -14.23
CA LEU A 112 -13.71 4.37 -14.32
C LEU A 112 -12.66 4.49 -13.21
N VAL A 113 -13.01 4.13 -11.96
CA VAL A 113 -12.08 4.15 -10.83
C VAL A 113 -10.94 3.14 -11.01
N ALA A 114 -11.24 1.92 -11.45
CA ALA A 114 -10.21 0.91 -11.70
C ALA A 114 -9.30 1.28 -12.88
N LEU A 115 -9.84 1.89 -13.95
CA LEU A 115 -9.04 2.41 -15.05
C LEU A 115 -8.15 3.56 -14.58
N ALA A 116 -8.72 4.55 -13.89
CA ALA A 116 -7.96 5.66 -13.30
C ALA A 116 -6.83 5.14 -12.42
N PHE A 117 -7.09 4.14 -11.57
CA PHE A 117 -6.08 3.48 -10.77
C PHE A 117 -4.95 2.89 -11.62
N ILE A 118 -5.25 2.09 -12.65
CA ILE A 118 -4.23 1.42 -13.47
C ILE A 118 -3.37 2.42 -14.25
N VAL A 119 -4.00 3.43 -14.86
CA VAL A 119 -3.31 4.34 -15.79
C VAL A 119 -2.57 5.47 -15.10
N HIS A 120 -2.80 5.68 -13.79
CA HIS A 120 -2.24 6.83 -13.11
C HIS A 120 -0.71 6.76 -13.06
N PRO A 121 0.03 7.84 -13.40
CA PRO A 121 1.49 7.81 -13.45
C PRO A 121 2.17 7.45 -12.14
N LEU A 122 1.55 7.75 -10.99
CA LEU A 122 2.08 7.36 -9.66
C LEU A 122 2.17 5.83 -9.46
N GLN A 123 1.48 5.03 -10.28
CA GLN A 123 1.65 3.57 -10.23
C GLN A 123 2.96 3.11 -10.89
N THR A 124 3.61 3.96 -11.69
CA THR A 124 4.79 3.57 -12.48
C THR A 124 5.91 3.07 -11.60
N GLU A 125 6.25 3.78 -10.54
CA GLU A 125 7.35 3.36 -9.65
C GLU A 125 7.06 1.99 -9.01
N PRO A 126 5.92 1.76 -8.30
CA PRO A 126 5.58 0.44 -7.75
C PRO A 126 5.59 -0.73 -8.74
N VAL A 127 5.20 -0.48 -9.99
CA VAL A 127 5.06 -1.54 -10.99
C VAL A 127 6.36 -1.80 -11.74
N ALA A 128 7.07 -0.74 -12.12
CA ALA A 128 8.30 -0.83 -12.90
C ALA A 128 9.53 -1.19 -12.05
N TRP A 129 9.51 -0.94 -10.74
CA TRP A 129 10.61 -1.29 -9.84
C TRP A 129 10.52 -2.74 -9.37
N ALA A 130 11.61 -3.52 -9.46
CA ALA A 130 11.61 -4.94 -9.09
C ALA A 130 11.24 -5.15 -7.61
N MET A 131 11.92 -4.46 -6.69
CA MET A 131 11.55 -4.44 -5.26
C MET A 131 10.22 -3.71 -4.96
N GLY A 132 9.59 -3.08 -5.96
CA GLY A 132 8.21 -2.62 -5.91
C GLY A 132 7.19 -3.75 -5.71
N ARG A 133 7.62 -5.02 -5.80
CA ARG A 133 6.85 -6.22 -5.42
C ARG A 133 6.10 -6.05 -4.12
N LYS A 134 6.75 -5.49 -3.09
CA LYS A 134 6.14 -5.27 -1.77
C LYS A 134 4.87 -4.44 -1.84
N GLU A 135 4.84 -3.41 -2.69
CA GLU A 135 3.72 -2.48 -2.87
C GLU A 135 2.52 -3.17 -3.54
N VAL A 136 2.77 -3.78 -4.70
CA VAL A 136 1.73 -4.40 -5.52
C VAL A 136 1.17 -5.66 -4.85
N LEU A 137 2.02 -6.43 -4.16
CA LEU A 137 1.63 -7.66 -3.46
C LEU A 137 0.83 -7.36 -2.20
N SER A 138 1.32 -6.43 -1.36
CA SER A 138 0.60 -6.08 -0.13
C SER A 138 -0.76 -5.48 -0.44
N THR A 139 -0.87 -4.70 -1.52
CA THR A 139 -2.14 -4.13 -1.98
C THR A 139 -3.11 -5.21 -2.46
N ALA A 140 -2.64 -6.23 -3.20
CA ALA A 140 -3.50 -7.32 -3.64
C ALA A 140 -4.12 -8.05 -2.44
N PHE A 141 -3.30 -8.33 -1.42
CA PHE A 141 -3.75 -8.92 -0.17
C PHE A 141 -4.68 -8.00 0.64
N ALA A 142 -4.42 -6.69 0.68
CA ALA A 142 -5.30 -5.72 1.35
C ALA A 142 -6.68 -5.63 0.68
N LEU A 143 -6.72 -5.57 -0.66
CA LEU A 143 -7.97 -5.53 -1.43
C LEU A 143 -8.75 -6.85 -1.30
N ALA A 144 -8.05 -7.99 -1.36
CA ALA A 144 -8.66 -9.29 -1.11
C ALA A 144 -9.28 -9.34 0.30
N THR A 145 -8.58 -8.83 1.31
CA THR A 145 -9.08 -8.75 2.68
C THR A 145 -10.36 -7.92 2.78
N LEU A 146 -10.40 -6.73 2.17
CA LEU A 146 -11.59 -5.87 2.15
C LEU A 146 -12.79 -6.58 1.50
N LEU A 147 -12.59 -7.21 0.34
CA LEU A 147 -13.63 -7.96 -0.37
C LEU A 147 -14.13 -9.17 0.43
N LEU A 148 -13.21 -9.96 0.99
CA LEU A 148 -13.53 -11.15 1.77
C LEU A 148 -14.23 -10.81 3.08
N TYR A 149 -13.78 -9.75 3.78
CA TYR A 149 -14.41 -9.27 5.01
C TYR A 149 -15.81 -8.73 4.75
N ARG A 150 -16.00 -7.94 3.69
CA ARG A 150 -17.33 -7.48 3.27
C ARG A 150 -18.26 -8.65 2.97
N ARG A 151 -17.77 -9.66 2.24
CA ARG A 151 -18.55 -10.87 1.95
C ARG A 151 -18.89 -11.66 3.20
N ALA A 152 -17.93 -11.83 4.11
CA ALA A 152 -18.17 -12.47 5.40
C ALA A 152 -19.27 -11.76 6.20
N ARG A 153 -19.27 -10.42 6.22
CA ARG A 153 -20.31 -9.62 6.88
C ARG A 153 -21.68 -9.72 6.21
N ASN A 154 -21.72 -9.84 4.88
CA ASN A 154 -22.96 -9.85 4.09
C ASN A 154 -23.61 -11.24 3.95
N ASP A 155 -22.83 -12.30 3.98
CA ASP A 155 -23.33 -13.67 3.74
C ASP A 155 -23.16 -14.58 4.97
N ASP A 156 -22.70 -14.04 6.10
CA ASP A 156 -22.28 -14.81 7.31
C ASP A 156 -21.29 -15.94 6.98
N ALA A 157 -20.41 -15.66 6.02
CA ALA A 157 -19.52 -16.67 5.45
C ALA A 157 -18.23 -16.81 6.27
N ARG A 158 -18.24 -17.72 7.26
CA ARG A 158 -17.06 -18.01 8.12
C ARG A 158 -15.78 -18.30 7.34
N ARG A 159 -15.88 -18.99 6.20
CA ARG A 159 -14.72 -19.24 5.32
C ARG A 159 -14.12 -17.94 4.76
N CYS A 160 -14.97 -16.99 4.34
CA CYS A 160 -14.50 -15.70 3.86
C CYS A 160 -13.82 -14.90 4.98
N TYR A 161 -14.33 -14.99 6.21
CA TYR A 161 -13.71 -14.34 7.36
C TYR A 161 -12.32 -14.89 7.67
N LEU A 162 -12.16 -16.22 7.70
CA LEU A 162 -10.86 -16.86 7.92
C LEU A 162 -9.87 -16.50 6.80
N LEU A 163 -10.32 -16.52 5.54
CA LEU A 163 -9.49 -16.10 4.41
C LEU A 163 -9.10 -14.63 4.51
N ALA A 164 -10.00 -13.74 4.96
CA ALA A 164 -9.68 -12.33 5.18
C ALA A 164 -8.55 -12.14 6.21
N ILE A 165 -8.57 -12.92 7.30
CA ILE A 165 -7.50 -12.89 8.31
C ILE A 165 -6.18 -13.36 7.70
N VAL A 166 -6.19 -14.45 6.92
CA VAL A 166 -4.99 -14.98 6.25
C VAL A 166 -4.43 -13.99 5.24
N THR A 167 -5.27 -13.44 4.36
CA THR A 167 -4.83 -12.44 3.39
C THR A 167 -4.32 -11.19 4.08
N PHE A 168 -4.93 -10.77 5.20
CA PHE A 168 -4.42 -9.64 5.96
C PHE A 168 -3.01 -9.90 6.52
N ALA A 169 -2.79 -11.06 7.15
CA ALA A 169 -1.48 -11.44 7.66
C ALA A 169 -0.43 -11.50 6.55
N LEU A 170 -0.76 -12.07 5.40
CA LEU A 170 0.13 -12.10 4.24
C LEU A 170 0.41 -10.70 3.69
N GLY A 171 -0.59 -9.82 3.67
CA GLY A 171 -0.44 -8.44 3.23
C GLY A 171 0.47 -7.62 4.13
N THR A 172 0.31 -7.72 5.44
CA THR A 172 1.15 -7.01 6.42
C THR A 172 2.59 -7.55 6.46
N LEU A 173 2.77 -8.85 6.20
CA LEU A 173 4.09 -9.48 6.05
C LEU A 173 4.72 -9.28 4.66
N ALA A 174 3.95 -8.83 3.66
CA ALA A 174 4.48 -8.38 2.37
C ALA A 174 4.95 -6.93 2.45
N LYS A 175 4.16 -6.07 3.12
CA LYS A 175 4.55 -4.70 3.47
C LYS A 175 3.81 -4.26 4.75
N PRO A 176 4.53 -3.80 5.79
CA PRO A 176 3.92 -3.43 7.07
C PRO A 176 3.02 -2.19 6.99
N THR A 177 3.02 -1.44 5.89
CA THR A 177 2.11 -0.30 5.71
C THR A 177 0.65 -0.71 5.65
N ILE A 178 0.31 -2.00 5.47
CA ILE A 178 -1.07 -2.47 5.48
C ILE A 178 -1.65 -2.60 6.90
N ILE A 179 -0.87 -2.41 7.97
CA ILE A 179 -1.35 -2.52 9.36
C ILE A 179 -2.54 -1.60 9.71
N VAL A 180 -2.81 -0.56 8.91
CA VAL A 180 -3.96 0.34 9.06
C VAL A 180 -5.29 -0.23 8.56
N LEU A 181 -5.29 -1.40 7.93
CA LEU A 181 -6.50 -2.01 7.36
C LEU A 181 -7.64 -2.21 8.37
N PRO A 182 -7.44 -2.52 9.68
CA PRO A 182 -8.54 -2.57 10.65
C PRO A 182 -9.34 -1.26 10.72
N LEU A 183 -8.69 -0.11 10.54
CA LEU A 183 -9.35 1.19 10.49
C LEU A 183 -10.17 1.36 9.19
N LEU A 184 -9.68 0.84 8.07
CA LEU A 184 -10.42 0.82 6.80
C LEU A 184 -11.62 -0.13 6.82
N LEU A 185 -11.48 -1.30 7.49
CA LEU A 185 -12.60 -2.21 7.72
C LEU A 185 -13.67 -1.54 8.58
N LEU A 186 -13.26 -0.83 9.64
CA LEU A 186 -14.17 -0.02 10.44
C LEU A 186 -14.82 1.11 9.63
N LEU A 187 -14.07 1.81 8.79
CA LEU A 187 -14.60 2.85 7.89
C LEU A 187 -15.68 2.27 6.96
N GLU A 188 -15.44 1.10 6.37
CA GLU A 188 -16.40 0.39 5.53
C GLU A 188 -17.63 -0.10 6.31
N MET A 189 -17.47 -0.48 7.58
CA MET A 189 -18.59 -0.77 8.47
C MET A 189 -19.48 0.46 8.67
N LEU A 190 -18.88 1.63 8.89
CA LEU A 190 -19.61 2.89 9.06
C LEU A 190 -20.26 3.37 7.75
N TRP A 191 -19.64 3.08 6.60
CA TRP A 191 -20.16 3.38 5.26
C TRP A 191 -21.46 2.63 4.94
N GLU A 192 -21.45 1.32 5.19
CA GLU A 192 -22.58 0.41 5.01
C GLU A 192 -23.06 -0.15 6.36
N PRO A 193 -23.80 0.66 7.13
CA PRO A 193 -24.18 0.32 8.50
C PRO A 193 -25.24 -0.78 8.61
N ARG A 194 -25.63 -1.42 7.49
CA ARG A 194 -26.75 -2.40 7.41
C ARG A 194 -26.65 -3.55 8.43
N ARG A 195 -25.49 -3.76 9.09
CA ARG A 195 -25.26 -4.86 10.04
C ARG A 195 -24.39 -4.51 11.26
N VAL A 196 -24.04 -3.25 11.53
CA VAL A 196 -23.05 -2.92 12.57
C VAL A 196 -23.66 -3.08 13.98
N GLY A 197 -23.50 -4.29 14.54
CA GLY A 197 -23.72 -4.56 15.97
C GLY A 197 -22.39 -4.63 16.72
N ARG A 198 -22.44 -4.45 18.05
CA ARG A 198 -21.26 -4.64 18.94
C ARG A 198 -20.50 -5.95 18.66
N PRO A 199 -21.14 -7.10 18.39
CA PRO A 199 -20.43 -8.34 18.05
C PRO A 199 -19.58 -8.26 16.78
N GLN A 200 -19.99 -7.48 15.77
CA GLN A 200 -19.22 -7.36 14.52
C GLN A 200 -17.96 -6.50 14.68
N VAL A 201 -17.98 -5.51 15.59
CA VAL A 201 -16.76 -4.73 15.88
C VAL A 201 -15.70 -5.61 16.53
N LEU A 202 -16.11 -6.60 17.33
CA LEU A 202 -15.19 -7.60 17.89
C LEU A 202 -14.52 -8.49 16.83
N TRP A 203 -15.08 -8.58 15.61
CA TRP A 203 -14.44 -9.28 14.49
C TRP A 203 -13.18 -8.57 13.99
N LEU A 204 -12.91 -7.34 14.45
CA LEU A 204 -11.66 -6.64 14.15
C LEU A 204 -10.51 -7.08 15.06
N ILE A 205 -10.78 -7.77 16.18
CA ILE A 205 -9.77 -8.16 17.16
C ILE A 205 -8.60 -8.93 16.53
N PRO A 206 -8.82 -9.98 15.70
CA PRO A 206 -7.70 -10.70 15.09
C PRO A 206 -6.84 -9.82 14.18
N PHE A 207 -7.46 -8.89 13.46
CA PHE A 207 -6.75 -7.95 12.59
C PHE A 207 -5.91 -6.95 13.41
N VAL A 208 -6.44 -6.46 14.54
CA VAL A 208 -5.69 -5.58 15.44
C VAL A 208 -4.50 -6.33 16.07
N ILE A 209 -4.69 -7.57 16.52
CA ILE A 209 -3.62 -8.40 17.08
C ILE A 209 -2.51 -8.62 16.05
N ILE A 210 -2.86 -8.98 14.82
CA ILE A 210 -1.88 -9.17 13.72
C ILE A 210 -1.16 -7.85 13.41
N ALA A 211 -1.87 -6.72 13.38
CA ALA A 211 -1.27 -5.41 13.14
C ALA A 211 -0.22 -5.06 14.20
N ILE A 212 -0.55 -5.28 15.48
CA ILE A 212 0.37 -5.05 16.61
C ILE A 212 1.58 -6.01 16.52
N ALA A 213 1.34 -7.29 16.24
CA ALA A 213 2.41 -8.28 16.12
C ALA A 213 3.39 -7.94 15.00
N VAL A 214 2.90 -7.56 13.82
CA VAL A 214 3.76 -7.17 12.68
C VAL A 214 4.48 -5.85 12.95
N TYR A 215 3.84 -4.90 13.60
CA TYR A 215 4.49 -3.67 14.05
C TYR A 215 5.64 -3.99 15.02
N TRP A 216 5.41 -4.86 16.00
CA TRP A 216 6.44 -5.30 16.93
C TRP A 216 7.59 -6.02 16.22
N LEU A 217 7.31 -6.95 15.31
CA LEU A 217 8.35 -7.63 14.53
C LEU A 217 9.20 -6.65 13.70
N ASN A 218 8.57 -5.64 13.09
CA ASN A 218 9.30 -4.60 12.36
C ASN A 218 10.12 -3.70 13.30
N SER A 219 9.72 -3.53 14.56
CA SER A 219 10.53 -2.79 15.54
C SER A 219 11.84 -3.50 15.92
N LEU A 220 11.97 -4.79 15.60
CA LEU A 220 13.21 -5.57 15.76
C LEU A 220 14.19 -5.36 14.60
N VAL A 221 13.76 -4.71 13.51
CA VAL A 221 14.51 -4.53 12.27
C VAL A 221 14.78 -3.04 12.05
N GLY A 222 16.06 -2.66 12.06
CA GLY A 222 16.51 -1.27 12.07
C GLY A 222 16.46 -0.62 13.46
N ASP A 223 16.91 0.64 13.58
CA ASP A 223 17.00 1.39 14.85
C ASP A 223 15.64 1.70 15.53
N GLY A 224 14.57 1.01 15.10
CA GLY A 224 13.19 1.34 15.38
C GLY A 224 12.86 2.67 14.70
N GLY A 225 11.74 2.74 13.98
CA GLY A 225 11.16 4.00 13.54
C GLY A 225 10.69 4.88 14.70
N ARG A 226 11.54 5.13 15.70
CA ARG A 226 11.41 6.14 16.73
C ARG A 226 11.44 7.48 16.00
N MET A 227 10.26 7.89 15.57
CA MET A 227 10.03 9.21 15.02
C MET A 227 10.48 10.21 16.08
N SER A 228 11.56 10.93 15.79
CA SER A 228 11.97 12.03 16.66
C SER A 228 10.92 13.15 16.57
N LEU A 229 10.77 13.96 17.63
CA LEU A 229 9.90 15.14 17.59
C LEU A 229 10.23 16.06 16.39
N PHE A 230 11.50 16.10 15.99
CA PHE A 230 11.97 16.82 14.81
C PHE A 230 11.36 16.29 13.50
N GLN A 231 11.23 14.97 13.35
CA GLN A 231 10.64 14.35 12.17
C GLN A 231 9.11 14.59 12.08
N ALA A 232 8.42 14.62 13.22
CA ALA A 232 6.98 14.89 13.26
C ALA A 232 6.61 16.26 12.67
N VAL A 233 7.52 17.24 12.71
CA VAL A 233 7.32 18.59 12.15
C VAL A 233 7.20 18.58 10.62
N TYR A 234 7.77 17.57 9.94
CA TYR A 234 7.73 17.45 8.48
C TYR A 234 6.50 16.70 7.97
N LEU A 235 5.73 16.06 8.84
CA LEU A 235 4.53 15.30 8.48
C LEU A 235 3.53 16.10 7.62
N PRO A 236 3.25 17.39 7.91
CA PRO A 236 2.40 18.23 7.07
C PRO A 236 3.02 18.54 5.68
N ALA A 237 4.35 18.67 5.60
CA ALA A 237 5.09 18.86 4.35
C ALA A 237 4.92 17.66 3.40
N ILE A 238 5.06 16.47 3.98
CA ILE A 238 4.90 15.18 3.27
C ILE A 238 3.49 15.04 2.73
N LEU A 239 2.47 15.34 3.56
CA LEU A 239 1.08 15.31 3.14
C LEU A 239 0.77 16.34 2.05
N ASN A 240 1.31 17.56 2.16
CA ASN A 240 1.12 18.61 1.15
C ASN A 240 1.74 18.23 -0.21
N ASP A 241 3.00 17.79 -0.22
CA ASP A 241 3.68 17.38 -1.46
C ASP A 241 2.98 16.16 -2.10
N TRP A 242 2.53 15.21 -1.28
CA TRP A 242 1.76 14.07 -1.74
C TRP A 242 0.41 14.47 -2.37
N LEU A 243 -0.36 15.37 -1.74
CA LEU A 243 -1.65 15.84 -2.27
C LEU A 243 -1.49 16.64 -3.58
N LEU A 244 -0.45 17.47 -3.69
CA LEU A 244 -0.16 18.22 -4.91
C LEU A 244 0.16 17.27 -6.08
N ARG A 245 0.88 16.18 -5.82
CA ARG A 245 1.26 15.20 -6.85
C ARG A 245 0.12 14.29 -7.29
N VAL A 246 -0.77 13.94 -6.36
CA VAL A 246 -2.01 13.24 -6.66
C VAL A 246 -2.91 14.08 -7.59
N GLY A 247 -2.91 15.41 -7.44
CA GLY A 247 -3.78 16.30 -8.22
C GLY A 247 -3.22 16.79 -9.56
N LEU A 248 -1.90 17.00 -9.69
CA LEU A 248 -1.33 17.73 -10.83
C LEU A 248 -0.74 16.85 -11.94
N VAL A 249 -0.58 15.54 -11.73
CA VAL A 249 0.05 14.62 -12.73
C VAL A 249 1.33 15.22 -13.32
N SER A 250 2.04 16.05 -12.55
CA SER A 250 3.14 16.86 -13.04
C SER A 250 4.44 16.25 -12.55
N ALA A 251 5.23 15.72 -13.49
CA ALA A 251 6.57 15.16 -13.27
C ALA A 251 6.61 13.99 -12.26
N PRO A 252 6.08 12.80 -12.61
CA PRO A 252 6.30 11.59 -11.82
C PRO A 252 7.80 11.33 -11.69
N SER A 253 8.25 11.13 -10.44
CA SER A 253 9.64 10.84 -10.10
C SER A 253 9.66 9.78 -9.00
N PRO A 254 10.54 8.77 -9.10
CA PRO A 254 10.66 7.76 -8.06
C PRO A 254 11.05 8.34 -6.69
N LEU A 255 11.66 9.54 -6.68
CA LEU A 255 12.10 10.21 -5.47
C LEU A 255 11.93 11.72 -5.59
N TYR A 256 11.42 12.33 -4.53
CA TYR A 256 11.34 13.78 -4.39
C TYR A 256 12.23 14.23 -3.25
N ALA A 257 13.35 14.85 -3.62
CA ALA A 257 14.35 15.33 -2.69
C ALA A 257 13.76 16.34 -1.71
N LEU A 258 14.14 16.21 -0.44
CA LEU A 258 13.79 17.18 0.59
C LEU A 258 14.60 18.44 0.35
N ASP A 259 13.93 19.52 -0.08
CA ASP A 259 14.58 20.81 -0.20
C ASP A 259 14.87 21.35 1.21
N THR A 260 16.11 21.13 1.66
CA THR A 260 16.60 21.53 2.98
C THR A 260 16.77 23.03 3.13
N THR A 261 16.60 23.81 2.05
CA THR A 261 16.70 25.27 2.06
C THR A 261 15.41 25.97 2.54
N LEU A 262 14.32 25.21 2.72
CA LEU A 262 13.02 25.74 3.09
C LEU A 262 12.90 26.03 4.60
N ASN A 263 12.61 27.30 4.93
CA ASN A 263 12.50 27.81 6.29
C ASN A 263 11.34 27.15 7.08
N PRO A 264 11.62 26.43 8.19
CA PRO A 264 10.61 25.66 8.92
C PRO A 264 9.39 26.48 9.37
N ASN A 265 9.57 27.76 9.72
CA ASN A 265 8.51 28.60 10.27
C ASN A 265 7.53 29.14 9.22
N ARG A 266 7.93 29.28 7.94
CA ARG A 266 7.00 29.61 6.84
C ARG A 266 6.28 28.36 6.32
N LEU A 267 6.83 27.18 6.57
CA LEU A 267 6.32 25.89 6.11
C LEU A 267 5.09 25.44 6.91
N VAL A 268 5.06 25.58 8.23
CA VAL A 268 3.97 25.04 9.08
C VAL A 268 2.58 25.57 8.69
N VAL A 269 2.41 26.86 8.38
CA VAL A 269 1.08 27.45 8.10
C VAL A 269 0.52 27.00 6.74
N TRP A 270 1.35 26.97 5.69
CA TRP A 270 0.94 26.51 4.36
C TRP A 270 0.82 24.98 4.27
N GLN A 271 1.51 24.24 5.13
CA GLN A 271 1.49 22.77 5.16
C GLN A 271 0.38 22.16 5.99
N LEU A 272 -0.13 22.87 7.00
CA LEU A 272 -1.32 22.43 7.74
C LEU A 272 -2.60 22.66 6.92
N LEU A 273 -2.56 23.60 5.96
CA LEU A 273 -3.72 23.98 5.16
C LEU A 273 -4.38 22.77 4.45
N PRO A 274 -3.67 21.89 3.73
CA PRO A 274 -4.28 20.74 3.06
C PRO A 274 -4.81 19.68 4.04
N ALA A 275 -4.14 19.46 5.17
CA ALA A 275 -4.59 18.54 6.21
C ALA A 275 -5.88 19.04 6.87
N LEU A 276 -5.91 20.35 7.19
CA LEU A 276 -7.08 21.04 7.72
C LEU A 276 -8.20 21.13 6.66
N CYS A 277 -7.87 21.34 5.39
CA CYS A 277 -8.81 21.31 4.28
C CYS A 277 -9.37 19.90 4.09
N LEU A 278 -8.57 18.84 4.14
CA LEU A 278 -9.04 17.46 4.05
C LEU A 278 -9.93 17.12 5.25
N ALA A 279 -9.51 17.47 6.47
CA ALA A 279 -10.31 17.29 7.68
C ALA A 279 -11.63 18.09 7.61
N ALA A 280 -11.58 19.32 7.10
CA ALA A 280 -12.76 20.17 6.90
C ALA A 280 -13.65 19.62 5.79
N ILE A 281 -13.11 19.12 4.68
CA ILE A 281 -13.86 18.46 3.60
C ILE A 281 -14.52 17.21 4.14
N VAL A 282 -13.83 16.37 4.91
CA VAL A 282 -14.41 15.19 5.56
C VAL A 282 -15.51 15.61 6.54
N ALA A 283 -15.26 16.58 7.42
CA ALA A 283 -16.24 17.06 8.39
C ALA A 283 -17.48 17.69 7.72
N LEU A 284 -17.29 18.47 6.67
CA LEU A 284 -18.35 19.07 5.87
C LEU A 284 -19.08 18.00 5.06
N ALA A 285 -18.39 17.04 4.47
CA ALA A 285 -19.01 15.93 3.73
C ALA A 285 -19.84 15.03 4.66
N VAL A 286 -19.37 14.77 5.88
CA VAL A 286 -20.13 14.08 6.92
C VAL A 286 -21.37 14.90 7.32
N ARG A 287 -21.20 16.21 7.56
CA ARG A 287 -22.29 17.12 7.96
C ARG A 287 -23.35 17.27 6.87
N GLN A 288 -22.93 17.40 5.61
CA GLN A 288 -23.79 17.57 4.42
C GLN A 288 -24.26 16.24 3.83
N ARG A 289 -23.91 15.11 4.46
CA ARG A 289 -24.23 13.75 4.00
C ARG A 289 -23.76 13.47 2.56
N TRP A 290 -22.66 14.06 2.13
CA TRP A 290 -21.97 13.73 0.88
C TRP A 290 -21.23 12.42 1.05
N ARG A 291 -22.00 11.34 1.00
CA ARG A 291 -21.56 10.01 1.38
C ARG A 291 -20.23 9.65 0.71
N CYS A 292 -20.18 9.62 -0.62
CA CYS A 292 -18.99 9.14 -1.33
C CYS A 292 -17.73 9.94 -0.99
N LEU A 293 -17.87 11.27 -0.84
CA LEU A 293 -16.73 12.15 -0.58
C LEU A 293 -16.08 11.89 0.79
N TRP A 294 -16.87 11.73 1.87
CA TRP A 294 -16.25 11.46 3.17
C TRP A 294 -15.63 10.06 3.23
N PHE A 295 -16.22 9.08 2.53
CA PHE A 295 -15.69 7.72 2.50
C PHE A 295 -14.40 7.64 1.70
N GLY A 296 -14.37 8.21 0.49
CA GLY A 296 -13.16 8.27 -0.34
C GLY A 296 -12.02 9.04 0.36
N ALA A 297 -12.33 10.22 0.89
CA ALA A 297 -11.37 11.02 1.66
C ALA A 297 -10.90 10.32 2.94
N GLY A 298 -11.80 9.65 3.67
CA GLY A 298 -11.45 8.86 4.86
C GLY A 298 -10.58 7.65 4.52
N PHE A 299 -10.87 6.96 3.42
CA PHE A 299 -10.07 5.84 2.93
C PHE A 299 -8.65 6.31 2.60
N CYS A 300 -8.54 7.39 1.82
CA CYS A 300 -7.28 8.01 1.44
C CYS A 300 -6.47 8.42 2.68
N ALA A 301 -7.09 9.14 3.61
CA ALA A 301 -6.43 9.61 4.84
C ALA A 301 -5.89 8.46 5.68
N ILE A 302 -6.71 7.42 5.94
CA ILE A 302 -6.30 6.27 6.74
C ILE A 302 -5.20 5.47 6.03
N ALA A 303 -5.33 5.23 4.72
CA ALA A 303 -4.35 4.49 3.94
C ALA A 303 -3.00 5.20 3.84
N ALA A 304 -2.98 6.54 3.91
CA ALA A 304 -1.75 7.34 3.82
C ALA A 304 -0.96 7.43 5.15
N ILE A 305 -1.57 7.11 6.30
CA ILE A 305 -0.92 7.18 7.64
C ILE A 305 0.45 6.47 7.68
N PRO A 306 0.65 5.27 7.11
CA PRO A 306 1.92 4.56 7.25
C PRO A 306 3.00 5.08 6.33
N ALA A 307 2.64 5.58 5.14
CA ALA A 307 3.61 6.22 4.25
C ALA A 307 4.24 7.45 4.93
N MET A 308 3.39 8.22 5.61
CA MET A 308 3.77 9.36 6.42
C MET A 308 4.75 9.04 7.54
N THR A 309 4.66 7.88 8.19
CA THR A 309 5.57 7.49 9.27
C THR A 309 6.84 6.83 8.75
N VAL A 310 6.79 6.12 7.62
CA VAL A 310 7.95 5.44 7.01
C VAL A 310 8.96 6.42 6.41
N VAL A 311 8.50 7.47 5.72
CA VAL A 311 9.38 8.54 5.22
C VAL A 311 10.23 9.10 6.36
N LEU A 312 9.59 9.35 7.49
CA LEU A 312 10.22 9.94 8.66
C LEU A 312 11.21 8.99 9.35
N ALA A 313 10.92 7.69 9.38
CA ALA A 313 11.75 6.70 10.05
C ALA A 313 12.99 6.28 9.25
N VAL A 314 12.85 6.15 7.93
CA VAL A 314 13.82 5.43 7.08
C VAL A 314 14.64 6.37 6.21
N ASP A 315 14.03 7.47 5.73
CA ASP A 315 14.60 8.22 4.61
C ASP A 315 14.79 9.70 4.94
N ARG A 316 15.97 10.04 5.48
CA ARG A 316 16.30 11.41 5.93
C ARG A 316 16.53 12.40 4.76
N GLN A 317 16.45 11.93 3.51
CA GLN A 317 16.80 12.69 2.32
C GLN A 317 15.63 12.96 1.37
N PHE A 318 14.49 12.27 1.51
CA PHE A 318 13.34 12.40 0.61
C PHE A 318 12.04 12.69 1.38
N VAL A 319 11.18 13.56 0.83
CA VAL A 319 9.89 13.96 1.45
C VAL A 319 8.79 12.97 1.12
N THR A 320 8.80 12.43 -0.08
CA THR A 320 7.78 11.49 -0.53
C THR A 320 8.30 10.71 -1.73
N ALA A 321 7.54 9.71 -2.13
CA ALA A 321 7.78 8.90 -3.32
C ALA A 321 6.44 8.46 -3.90
N ASP A 322 6.38 8.24 -5.21
CA ASP A 322 5.15 7.87 -5.92
C ASP A 322 4.54 6.58 -5.34
N ARG A 323 5.38 5.65 -4.90
CA ARG A 323 5.00 4.39 -4.25
C ARG A 323 4.10 4.54 -3.03
N TYR A 324 4.16 5.67 -2.32
CA TYR A 324 3.27 5.93 -1.20
C TYR A 324 1.83 6.24 -1.62
N GLY A 325 1.63 6.62 -2.88
CA GLY A 325 0.31 6.84 -3.47
C GLY A 325 -0.42 5.57 -3.91
N TYR A 326 0.28 4.44 -4.05
CA TYR A 326 -0.27 3.23 -4.69
C TYR A 326 -1.63 2.82 -4.11
N PHE A 327 -1.70 2.54 -2.79
CA PHE A 327 -2.93 2.11 -2.14
C PHE A 327 -3.94 3.25 -1.83
N PRO A 328 -3.52 4.42 -1.31
CA PRO A 328 -4.46 5.49 -0.96
C PRO A 328 -5.21 6.11 -2.14
N LEU A 329 -4.64 6.08 -3.36
CA LEU A 329 -5.25 6.62 -4.58
C LEU A 329 -6.64 6.02 -4.89
N ILE A 330 -6.92 4.81 -4.41
CA ILE A 330 -8.24 4.18 -4.56
C ILE A 330 -9.34 5.05 -3.95
N GLY A 331 -9.07 5.64 -2.78
CA GLY A 331 -10.00 6.55 -2.10
C GLY A 331 -10.11 7.92 -2.76
N VAL A 332 -9.06 8.36 -3.46
CA VAL A 332 -9.07 9.63 -4.21
C VAL A 332 -9.94 9.52 -5.46
N PHE A 333 -9.86 8.39 -6.16
CA PHE A 333 -10.63 8.18 -7.39
C PHE A 333 -12.10 7.85 -7.15
N PHE A 334 -12.45 7.31 -5.97
CA PHE A 334 -13.82 6.94 -5.60
C PHE A 334 -14.69 8.12 -5.19
#